data_AF-A0A969HIB9-F1
#
_entry.id   AF-A0A969HIB9-F1
#
_cell.length_a   1.000
_cell.length_b   1.000
_cell.length_c   1.000
_cell.angle_alpha   90.00
_cell.angle_beta   90.00
_cell.angle_gamma   90.00
#
_symmetry.space_group_name_H-M   'P 1'
#
loop_
_entity.id
_entity.type
_entity.pdbx_description
1 polymer ?
#
loop_
_entity_poly.entity_id
_entity_poly.type
_entity_poly.pdbx_seq_one_letter_code
_entity_poly.pdbx_strand_id
1 'polypeptide(L)'
;MPLFGASIQGIFTSLADSFDPSRHRLEPQISAGPDLRHTMHREGRTVKEETITPGPRPMSYTDINSSSYDDLVTPGGMAQLDGHRLKFNPADPEQGIFFIAADQTKTRVEVVGKNQPSQLTFLVPPQLGPGVYTLLVSAGFRGKLRQGRFQSPLRVL
;
A
#
# COMPACT_ATOMS: atom_id res chain seq x y z
N MET A 1 37.20 -8.84 8.25
CA MET A 1 37.55 -8.09 7.00
C MET A 1 36.81 -8.67 5.80
N PRO A 2 36.37 -7.86 4.80
CA PRO A 2 35.79 -8.38 3.56
C PRO A 2 36.81 -9.20 2.76
N LEU A 3 36.33 -10.23 2.07
CA LEU A 3 37.16 -11.05 1.19
C LEU A 3 37.11 -10.46 -0.21
N PHE A 4 38.28 -10.11 -0.75
CA PHE A 4 38.44 -9.60 -2.11
C PHE A 4 38.96 -10.72 -3.01
N GLY A 5 38.30 -10.93 -4.14
CA GLY A 5 38.73 -11.85 -5.20
C GLY A 5 38.68 -11.15 -6.55
N ALA A 6 39.33 -11.75 -7.55
CA ALA A 6 39.19 -11.36 -8.93
C ALA A 6 38.73 -12.57 -9.74
N SER A 7 37.81 -12.35 -10.66
CA SER A 7 37.35 -13.36 -11.61
C SER A 7 37.54 -12.85 -13.03
N ILE A 8 37.71 -13.78 -13.97
CA ILE A 8 37.80 -13.47 -15.40
C ILE A 8 36.62 -14.10 -16.11
N GLN A 9 35.93 -13.32 -16.93
CA GLN A 9 34.89 -13.79 -17.84
C GLN A 9 35.41 -13.77 -19.28
N GLY A 10 35.02 -14.77 -20.07
CA GLY A 10 35.41 -14.92 -21.46
C GLY A 10 36.01 -16.31 -21.75
N ILE A 11 36.17 -16.64 -23.04
CA ILE A 11 36.59 -17.97 -23.49
C ILE A 11 38.02 -17.90 -24.03
N PHE A 12 38.92 -18.65 -23.41
CA PHE A 12 40.23 -18.95 -23.96
C PHE A 12 40.11 -20.12 -24.94
N THR A 13 40.57 -19.92 -26.17
CA THR A 13 40.33 -20.87 -27.27
C THR A 13 41.50 -21.81 -27.52
N SER A 14 42.66 -21.57 -26.90
CA SER A 14 43.82 -22.45 -27.00
C SER A 14 44.72 -22.36 -25.76
N LEU A 15 45.64 -23.32 -25.61
CA LEU A 15 46.62 -23.35 -24.52
C LEU A 15 47.64 -22.19 -24.56
N ALA A 16 47.83 -21.56 -25.72
CA ALA A 16 48.72 -20.41 -25.90
C ALA A 16 47.94 -19.08 -25.97
N ASP A 17 46.62 -19.09 -25.77
CA ASP A 17 45.77 -17.89 -25.85
C ASP A 17 46.06 -16.96 -24.66
N SER A 18 46.09 -15.66 -24.92
CA SER A 18 46.44 -14.63 -23.94
C SER A 18 45.23 -13.79 -23.55
N PHE A 19 45.35 -13.00 -22.48
CA PHE A 19 44.33 -12.03 -22.12
C PHE A 19 44.11 -11.03 -23.26
N ASP A 20 42.85 -10.81 -23.63
CA ASP A 20 42.44 -9.88 -24.67
C ASP A 20 41.29 -9.04 -24.11
N PRO A 21 41.46 -7.72 -23.88
CA PRO A 21 40.44 -6.87 -23.29
C PRO A 21 39.19 -6.70 -24.17
N SER A 22 39.24 -7.09 -25.44
CA SER A 22 38.06 -7.11 -26.32
C SER A 22 37.19 -8.36 -26.14
N ARG A 23 37.76 -9.46 -25.60
CA ARG A 23 37.08 -10.75 -25.40
C ARG A 23 36.94 -11.16 -23.93
N HIS A 24 37.80 -10.64 -23.07
CA HIS A 24 37.93 -11.02 -21.67
C HIS A 24 37.69 -9.81 -20.76
N ARG A 25 36.97 -10.04 -19.66
CA ARG A 25 36.69 -9.02 -18.65
C ARG A 25 37.15 -9.49 -17.27
N LEU A 26 37.92 -8.66 -16.58
CA LEU A 26 38.25 -8.86 -15.18
C LEU A 26 37.18 -8.23 -14.30
N GLU A 27 36.58 -9.02 -13.41
CA GLU A 27 35.55 -8.57 -12.49
C GLU A 27 36.04 -8.69 -11.04
N PRO A 28 36.04 -7.60 -10.27
CA PRO A 28 36.29 -7.65 -8.85
C PRO A 28 35.12 -8.33 -8.14
N GLN A 29 35.43 -9.26 -7.25
CA GLN A 29 34.47 -9.94 -6.41
C GLN A 29 34.69 -9.52 -4.96
N ILE A 30 33.61 -9.10 -4.30
CA ILE A 30 33.62 -8.77 -2.87
C ILE A 30 32.65 -9.73 -2.19
N SER A 31 33.17 -10.53 -1.28
CA SER A 31 32.37 -11.45 -0.47
C SER A 31 32.33 -11.02 0.99
N ALA A 32 31.18 -11.21 1.62
CA ALA A 32 31.02 -10.97 3.05
C ALA A 32 32.05 -11.81 3.83
N GLY A 33 32.87 -11.11 4.62
CA GLY A 33 33.89 -11.72 5.45
C GLY A 33 33.33 -12.56 6.60
N PRO A 34 34.18 -13.36 7.27
CA PRO A 34 33.78 -14.24 8.36
C PRO A 34 33.06 -13.49 9.49
N ASP A 35 33.55 -12.31 9.87
CA ASP A 35 32.97 -11.50 10.95
C ASP A 35 31.52 -11.09 10.65
N LEU A 36 31.28 -10.55 9.46
CA LEU A 36 29.95 -10.14 9.03
C LEU A 36 29.00 -11.34 8.95
N ARG A 37 29.49 -12.47 8.40
CA ARG A 37 28.70 -13.71 8.30
C ARG A 37 28.33 -14.25 9.68
N HIS A 38 29.28 -14.27 10.63
CA HIS A 38 29.03 -14.71 12.00
C HIS A 38 28.07 -13.78 12.74
N THR A 39 28.23 -12.46 12.62
CA THR A 39 27.32 -11.48 13.22
C THR A 39 25.92 -11.62 12.62
N MET A 40 25.77 -11.77 11.30
CA MET A 40 24.46 -12.00 10.69
C MET A 40 23.82 -13.31 11.15
N HIS A 41 24.58 -14.39 11.35
CA HIS A 41 24.02 -15.64 11.89
C HIS A 41 23.62 -15.55 13.36
N ARG A 42 24.38 -14.80 14.17
CA ARG A 42 24.14 -14.69 15.62
C ARG A 42 23.06 -13.66 15.96
N GLU A 43 23.05 -12.55 15.25
CA GLU A 43 22.27 -11.36 15.58
C GLU A 43 21.20 -11.04 14.52
N GLY A 44 21.30 -11.65 13.34
CA GLY A 44 20.29 -11.52 12.29
C GLY A 44 18.97 -12.12 12.76
N ARG A 45 18.02 -11.25 13.05
CA ARG A 45 16.63 -11.62 13.32
C ARG A 45 15.81 -11.29 12.10
N THR A 46 15.28 -12.32 11.45
CA THR A 46 14.24 -12.14 10.44
C THR A 46 12.90 -12.31 11.12
N VAL A 47 12.03 -11.32 10.96
CA VAL A 47 10.62 -11.46 11.31
C VAL A 47 9.86 -11.80 10.04
N LYS A 48 8.97 -12.79 10.10
CA LYS A 48 8.00 -13.01 9.04
C LYS A 48 6.99 -11.87 9.15
N GLU A 49 7.18 -10.81 8.36
CA GLU A 49 6.08 -9.89 8.11
C GLU A 49 5.03 -10.66 7.30
N GLU A 50 3.79 -10.70 7.79
CA GLU A 50 2.69 -11.18 6.96
C GLU A 50 2.71 -10.39 5.66
N THR A 51 2.74 -11.10 4.53
CA THR A 51 2.49 -10.55 3.20
C THR A 51 1.45 -9.45 3.30
N ILE A 52 1.77 -8.23 2.84
CA ILE A 52 0.86 -7.08 2.84
C ILE A 52 -0.52 -7.57 2.42
N THR A 53 -1.38 -7.80 3.40
CA THR A 53 -2.48 -8.71 3.17
C THR A 53 -3.47 -7.94 2.29
N PRO A 54 -3.83 -8.44 1.10
CA PRO A 54 -4.67 -7.72 0.14
C PRO A 54 -5.89 -7.04 0.76
N GLY A 55 -5.81 -5.75 1.11
CA GLY A 55 -6.89 -4.99 1.74
C GLY A 55 -7.52 -4.00 0.78
N PRO A 56 -8.64 -3.37 1.18
CA PRO A 56 -9.17 -2.22 0.46
C PRO A 56 -8.14 -1.09 0.55
N ARG A 57 -7.91 -0.39 -0.56
CA ARG A 57 -6.97 0.73 -0.64
C ARG A 57 -7.66 1.93 -1.26
N PRO A 58 -8.26 2.81 -0.44
CA PRO A 58 -8.72 4.12 -0.89
C PRO A 58 -7.52 4.94 -1.40
N MET A 59 -7.63 5.58 -2.55
CA MET A 59 -6.55 6.35 -3.17
C MET A 59 -6.89 7.80 -3.43
N SER A 60 -8.13 8.09 -3.83
CA SER A 60 -8.59 9.46 -4.04
C SER A 60 -10.06 9.59 -3.68
N TYR A 61 -10.40 10.74 -3.13
CA TYR A 61 -11.72 11.16 -2.73
C TYR A 61 -12.12 12.40 -3.54
N THR A 62 -13.32 12.37 -4.12
CA THR A 62 -13.88 13.49 -4.86
C THR A 62 -15.25 13.82 -4.27
N ASP A 63 -15.43 15.06 -3.84
CA ASP A 63 -16.74 15.60 -3.50
C ASP A 63 -17.41 16.09 -4.78
N ILE A 64 -18.49 15.43 -5.19
CA ILE A 64 -19.19 15.73 -6.44
C ILE A 64 -19.94 17.06 -6.33
N ASN A 65 -20.37 17.45 -5.13
CA ASN A 65 -21.13 18.68 -4.94
C ASN A 65 -20.23 19.92 -5.07
N SER A 66 -19.07 19.90 -4.43
CA SER A 66 -18.12 21.02 -4.42
C SER A 66 -17.07 20.92 -5.53
N SER A 67 -16.98 19.79 -6.23
CA SER A 67 -15.88 19.44 -7.15
C SER A 67 -14.49 19.51 -6.48
N SER A 68 -14.44 19.36 -5.15
CA SER A 68 -13.20 19.31 -4.38
C SER A 68 -12.57 17.92 -4.44
N TYR A 69 -11.24 17.88 -4.48
CA TYR A 69 -10.44 16.67 -4.50
C TYR A 69 -9.63 16.57 -3.20
N ASP A 70 -9.73 15.43 -2.52
CA ASP A 70 -8.94 15.03 -1.34
C ASP A 70 -8.91 16.05 -0.18
N ASP A 71 -9.87 16.99 -0.10
CA ASP A 71 -9.90 18.05 0.91
C ASP A 71 -11.29 18.21 1.53
N LEU A 72 -12.27 18.72 0.78
CA LEU A 72 -13.58 19.07 1.34
C LEU A 72 -14.59 17.93 1.24
N VAL A 73 -15.42 17.82 2.27
CA VAL A 73 -16.55 16.89 2.36
C VAL A 73 -17.81 17.68 2.65
N THR A 74 -18.76 17.65 1.71
CA THR A 74 -20.09 18.26 1.89
C THR A 74 -21.05 17.28 2.59
N PRO A 75 -21.53 17.55 3.82
CA PRO A 75 -22.55 16.73 4.47
C PRO A 75 -23.84 16.67 3.64
N GLY A 76 -24.43 15.48 3.51
CA GLY A 76 -25.61 15.27 2.65
C GLY A 76 -25.31 15.31 1.15
N GLY A 77 -24.04 15.50 0.75
CA GLY A 77 -23.62 15.53 -0.64
C GLY A 77 -23.22 14.18 -1.22
N MET A 78 -23.11 14.11 -2.54
CA MET A 78 -22.57 12.91 -3.19
C MET A 78 -21.05 12.94 -3.22
N ALA A 79 -20.43 11.81 -2.91
CA ALA A 79 -19.00 11.63 -2.96
C ALA A 79 -18.62 10.40 -3.77
N GLN A 80 -17.43 10.46 -4.37
CA GLN A 80 -16.79 9.36 -5.06
C GLN A 80 -15.46 9.04 -4.38
N LEU A 81 -15.20 7.75 -4.21
CA LEU A 81 -13.94 7.22 -3.71
C LEU A 81 -13.37 6.24 -4.71
N ASP A 82 -12.20 6.53 -5.26
CA ASP A 82 -11.49 5.65 -6.17
C ASP A 82 -10.32 4.97 -5.47
N GLY A 83 -9.97 3.78 -5.94
CA GLY A 83 -8.89 3.00 -5.36
C GLY A 83 -8.89 1.54 -5.81
N HIS A 84 -8.47 0.65 -4.92
CA HIS A 84 -8.38 -0.77 -5.22
C HIS A 84 -9.08 -1.64 -4.18
N ARG A 85 -9.77 -2.67 -4.66
CA ARG A 85 -10.45 -3.69 -3.84
C ARG A 85 -11.43 -3.08 -2.84
N LEU A 86 -12.14 -2.04 -3.25
CA LEU A 86 -13.07 -1.29 -2.42
C LEU A 86 -14.44 -1.97 -2.26
N LYS A 87 -14.76 -2.92 -3.15
CA LYS A 87 -16.05 -3.61 -3.16
C LYS A 87 -16.30 -4.32 -1.84
N PHE A 88 -17.46 -4.07 -1.25
CA PHE A 88 -17.88 -4.68 0.01
C PHE A 88 -19.30 -5.27 -0.10
N ASN A 89 -19.70 -6.07 0.88
CA ASN A 89 -21.07 -6.59 0.95
C ASN A 89 -21.96 -5.64 1.78
N PRO A 90 -22.94 -4.95 1.19
CA PRO A 90 -23.81 -4.04 1.94
C PRO A 90 -24.74 -4.75 2.93
N ALA A 91 -24.98 -6.06 2.77
CA ALA A 91 -25.76 -6.85 3.71
C ALA A 91 -25.03 -7.14 5.03
N ASP A 92 -23.70 -7.01 5.04
CA ASP A 92 -22.89 -7.20 6.24
C ASP A 92 -22.73 -5.85 6.97
N PRO A 93 -23.20 -5.72 8.22
CA PRO A 93 -23.10 -4.45 8.97
C PRO A 93 -21.67 -4.05 9.31
N GLU A 94 -20.73 -5.00 9.34
CA GLU A 94 -19.31 -4.73 9.62
C GLU A 94 -18.54 -4.24 8.38
N GLN A 95 -19.20 -4.31 7.21
CA GLN A 95 -18.67 -3.85 5.94
C GLN A 95 -19.31 -2.52 5.51
N GLY A 96 -18.53 -1.67 4.85
CA GLY A 96 -18.99 -0.39 4.35
C GLY A 96 -17.95 0.72 4.43
N ILE A 97 -18.45 1.94 4.31
CA ILE A 97 -17.65 3.17 4.35
C ILE A 97 -17.95 3.86 5.67
N PHE A 98 -16.90 4.32 6.34
CA PHE A 98 -16.94 4.92 7.66
C PHE A 98 -16.15 6.22 7.66
N PHE A 99 -16.74 7.27 8.20
CA PHE A 99 -16.05 8.51 8.55
C PHE A 99 -15.63 8.42 10.02
N ILE A 100 -14.35 8.63 10.29
CA ILE A 100 -13.80 8.60 11.65
C ILE A 100 -13.37 10.01 12.01
N ALA A 101 -14.05 10.62 12.98
CA ALA A 101 -13.66 11.92 13.52
C ALA A 101 -12.37 11.83 14.35
N ALA A 102 -11.77 12.99 14.66
CA ALA A 102 -10.55 13.07 15.48
C ALA A 102 -10.72 12.47 16.90
N ASP A 103 -11.94 12.47 17.44
CA ASP A 103 -12.33 11.86 18.71
C ASP A 103 -12.56 10.33 18.62
N GLN A 104 -12.29 9.73 17.46
CA GLN A 104 -12.57 8.33 17.10
C GLN A 104 -14.04 7.95 16.96
N THR A 105 -14.96 8.93 16.92
CA THR A 105 -16.36 8.67 16.60
C THR A 105 -16.48 8.16 15.17
N LYS A 106 -17.13 7.00 15.00
CA LYS A 106 -17.30 6.33 13.70
C LYS A 106 -18.73 6.54 13.19
N THR A 107 -18.85 7.18 12.03
CA THR A 107 -20.12 7.38 11.34
C THR A 107 -20.15 6.52 10.08
N ARG A 108 -21.09 5.58 10.00
CA ARG A 108 -21.27 4.73 8.82
C ARG A 108 -22.04 5.47 7.74
N VAL A 109 -21.65 5.25 6.49
CA VAL A 109 -22.41 5.65 5.31
C VAL A 109 -23.53 4.64 5.05
N GLU A 110 -24.77 5.12 5.00
CA GLU A 110 -25.94 4.25 4.77
C GLU A 110 -26.29 4.10 3.30
N VAL A 111 -26.17 5.18 2.52
CA VAL A 111 -26.62 5.21 1.12
C VAL A 111 -25.42 5.12 0.18
N VAL A 112 -25.36 4.02 -0.57
CA VAL A 112 -24.27 3.71 -1.50
C VAL A 112 -24.87 3.55 -2.89
N GLY A 113 -24.58 4.47 -3.80
CA GLY A 113 -25.09 4.44 -5.17
C GLY A 113 -24.32 3.47 -6.07
N LYS A 114 -22.99 3.40 -5.93
CA LYS A 114 -22.13 2.55 -6.76
C LYS A 114 -21.13 1.81 -5.89
N ASN A 115 -21.06 0.49 -6.01
CA ASN A 115 -20.19 -0.37 -5.22
C ASN A 115 -19.33 -1.25 -6.14
N GLN A 116 -18.23 -0.70 -6.64
CA GLN A 116 -17.29 -1.37 -7.54
C GLN A 116 -15.93 -1.58 -6.86
N PRO A 117 -15.14 -2.57 -7.32
CA PRO A 117 -13.83 -2.83 -6.72
C PRO A 117 -12.84 -1.67 -6.90
N SER A 118 -13.00 -0.84 -7.92
CA SER A 118 -12.14 0.33 -8.19
C SER A 118 -12.74 1.66 -7.76
N GLN A 119 -14.05 1.70 -7.49
CA GLN A 119 -14.79 2.95 -7.30
C GLN A 119 -16.02 2.73 -6.42
N LEU A 120 -16.23 3.60 -5.45
CA LEU A 120 -17.44 3.70 -4.64
C LEU A 120 -18.07 5.07 -4.84
N THR A 121 -19.37 5.13 -5.06
CA THR A 121 -20.14 6.38 -5.07
C THR A 121 -21.19 6.28 -3.97
N PHE A 122 -21.26 7.27 -3.10
CA PHE A 122 -22.11 7.23 -1.92
C PHE A 122 -22.58 8.62 -1.49
N LEU A 123 -23.62 8.65 -0.65
CA LEU A 123 -24.11 9.87 -0.04
C LEU A 123 -23.40 10.07 1.30
N VAL A 124 -22.79 11.24 1.49
CA VAL A 124 -22.18 11.64 2.75
C VAL A 124 -23.30 11.83 3.79
N PRO A 125 -23.20 11.24 5.00
CA PRO A 125 -24.19 11.43 6.05
C PRO A 125 -24.43 12.92 6.39
N PRO A 126 -25.68 13.42 6.41
CA PRO A 126 -25.96 14.83 6.70
C PRO A 126 -25.66 15.23 8.15
N GLN A 127 -25.57 14.27 9.07
CA GLN A 127 -25.26 14.47 10.49
C GLN A 127 -23.75 14.65 10.78
N LEU A 128 -22.90 14.70 9.75
CA LEU A 128 -21.47 14.99 9.92
C LEU A 128 -21.29 16.45 10.34
N GLY A 129 -20.87 16.67 11.59
CA GLY A 129 -20.53 18.00 12.09
C GLY A 129 -19.21 18.52 11.52
N PRO A 130 -18.95 19.83 11.58
CA PRO A 130 -17.71 20.43 11.10
C PRO A 130 -16.50 19.86 11.84
N GLY A 131 -15.45 19.52 11.10
CA GLY A 131 -14.25 18.89 11.68
C GLY A 131 -13.40 18.13 10.68
N VAL A 132 -12.36 17.47 11.19
CA VAL A 132 -11.43 16.64 10.42
C VAL A 132 -11.80 15.17 10.57
N TYR A 133 -11.95 14.48 9.44
CA TYR A 133 -12.36 13.09 9.36
C TYR A 133 -11.36 12.26 8.55
N THR A 134 -11.16 11.02 8.97
CA THR A 134 -10.44 10.00 8.20
C THR A 134 -11.46 9.04 7.60
N LEU A 135 -11.42 8.85 6.29
CA LEU A 135 -12.25 7.87 5.61
C LEU A 135 -11.68 6.46 5.80
N LEU A 136 -12.53 5.51 6.17
CA LEU A 136 -12.20 4.11 6.33
C LEU A 136 -13.17 3.24 5.53
N VAL A 137 -12.64 2.32 4.73
CA VAL A 137 -13.43 1.30 4.01
C VAL A 137 -13.19 -0.04 4.68
N SER A 138 -14.26 -0.71 5.10
CA SER A 138 -14.24 -2.08 5.61
C SER A 138 -14.86 -3.02 4.58
N ALA A 139 -14.10 -4.02 4.14
CA ALA A 139 -14.57 -4.99 3.16
C ALA A 139 -14.14 -6.42 3.55
N GLY A 140 -14.97 -7.40 3.19
CA GLY A 140 -14.71 -8.81 3.43
C GLY A 140 -13.78 -9.42 2.38
N PHE A 141 -12.71 -10.07 2.82
CA PHE A 141 -11.75 -10.79 1.98
C PHE A 141 -11.64 -12.23 2.46
N ARG A 142 -12.15 -13.18 1.65
CA ARG A 142 -12.07 -14.63 1.95
C ARG A 142 -12.51 -14.96 3.39
N GLY A 143 -13.62 -14.37 3.84
CA GLY A 143 -14.16 -14.59 5.19
C GLY A 143 -13.50 -13.81 6.32
N LYS A 144 -12.53 -12.93 6.03
CA LYS A 144 -11.93 -12.00 7.00
C LYS A 144 -12.22 -10.56 6.64
N LEU A 145 -12.64 -9.75 7.61
CA LEU A 145 -12.77 -8.31 7.42
C LEU A 145 -11.40 -7.65 7.32
N ARG A 146 -11.28 -6.71 6.39
CA ARG A 146 -10.09 -5.85 6.25
C ARG A 146 -10.50 -4.42 6.07
N GLN A 147 -9.68 -3.53 6.63
CA GLN A 147 -9.93 -2.12 6.62
C GLN A 147 -8.84 -1.40 5.83
N GLY A 148 -9.26 -0.40 5.06
CA GLY A 148 -8.42 0.47 4.25
C GLY A 148 -8.70 1.90 4.67
N ARG A 149 -7.68 2.59 5.16
CA ARG A 149 -7.80 4.01 5.52
C ARG A 149 -7.33 4.87 4.36
N PHE A 150 -8.08 5.93 4.09
CA PHE A 150 -7.62 6.99 3.24
C PHE A 150 -6.53 7.78 3.97
N GLN A 151 -5.43 8.09 3.26
CA GLN A 151 -4.23 8.66 3.90
C GLN A 151 -4.38 10.15 4.18
N SER A 152 -5.12 10.87 3.33
CA SER A 152 -5.33 12.30 3.50
C SER A 152 -6.52 12.56 4.43
N PRO A 153 -6.38 13.43 5.44
CA PRO A 153 -7.51 13.84 6.26
C PRO A 153 -8.47 14.70 5.43
N LEU A 154 -9.76 14.45 5.59
CA LEU A 154 -10.82 15.19 4.93
C LEU A 154 -11.45 16.20 5.90
N ARG A 155 -11.90 17.34 5.39
CA ARG A 155 -12.47 18.43 6.16
C ARG A 155 -13.94 18.62 5.85
N VAL A 156 -14.76 18.60 6.88
CA VAL A 156 -16.17 19.00 6.82
C VAL A 156 -16.26 20.44 7.32
N LEU A 157 -16.88 21.31 6.52
CA LEU A 157 -17.15 22.71 6.87
C LEU A 157 -18.54 22.88 7.48
#